data_AF-A0A2S0MF51-F1
#
_entry.id   AF-A0A2S0MF51-F1
#
_cell.length_a   1.000
_cell.length_b   1.000
_cell.length_c   1.000
_cell.angle_alpha   90.00
_cell.angle_beta   90.00
_cell.angle_gamma   90.00
#
_symmetry.space_group_name_H-M   'P 1'
#
loop_
_entity.id
_entity.type
_entity.pdbx_description
1 polymer ?
#
loop_
_entity_poly.entity_id
_entity_poly.type
_entity_poly.pdbx_seq_one_letter_code
_entity_poly.pdbx_strand_id
1 'polypeptide(L)'
;MRAARKAALAVLVCSAAASAAWAQAGAACRAGGTVDETNACAVRDYQQADADLQVLYGDVMRALSAHERPDLRQDQSAWQRNRVAQCKAAQRAAEGRPEWPRLYHECLLAATRGRRSGLMYWLQHGAPPPG
;
A
#
# COMPACT_ATOMS: atom_id res chain seq x y z
N MET A 1 46.88 -17.02 52.51
CA MET A 1 46.76 -15.66 51.92
C MET A 1 45.29 -15.29 51.89
N ARG A 2 44.97 -14.06 52.30
CA ARG A 2 43.60 -13.53 52.49
C ARG A 2 42.94 -13.23 51.14
N ALA A 3 41.64 -13.48 51.02
CA ALA A 3 40.64 -12.40 50.88
C ALA A 3 39.24 -13.01 50.63
N ALA A 4 38.36 -12.84 51.61
CA ALA A 4 36.92 -12.83 51.39
C ALA A 4 36.52 -11.47 50.80
N ARG A 5 35.61 -11.46 49.82
CA ARG A 5 34.77 -10.29 49.52
C ARG A 5 33.34 -10.76 49.29
N LYS A 6 32.46 -10.39 50.22
CA LYS A 6 31.01 -10.36 50.04
C LYS A 6 30.64 -9.01 49.41
N ALA A 7 29.79 -9.00 48.39
CA ALA A 7 28.89 -7.90 48.03
C ALA A 7 27.94 -8.45 46.95
N ALA A 8 26.72 -8.82 47.30
CA ALA A 8 25.52 -7.97 47.37
C ALA A 8 24.87 -7.74 45.98
N LEU A 9 23.61 -8.15 45.93
CA LEU A 9 22.65 -8.18 44.84
C LEU A 9 22.40 -6.78 44.22
N ALA A 10 22.26 -6.69 42.91
CA ALA A 10 21.49 -5.62 42.28
C ALA A 10 20.72 -6.17 41.07
N VAL A 11 19.42 -6.33 41.28
CA VAL A 11 18.40 -6.66 40.28
C VAL A 11 18.43 -5.60 39.18
N LEU A 12 18.81 -5.99 37.95
CA LEU A 12 18.62 -5.13 36.80
C LEU A 12 17.14 -5.20 36.40
N VAL A 13 16.43 -4.12 36.69
CA VAL A 13 15.02 -3.91 36.34
C VAL A 13 14.86 -3.95 34.82
N CYS A 14 14.07 -4.91 34.33
CA CYS A 14 13.54 -4.93 32.98
C CYS A 14 12.54 -3.79 32.79
N SER A 15 13.01 -2.60 32.45
CA SER A 15 12.15 -1.54 31.94
C SER A 15 11.94 -1.75 30.44
N ALA A 16 11.11 -2.74 30.08
CA ALA A 16 10.49 -2.78 28.76
C ALA A 16 9.44 -1.67 28.71
N ALA A 17 9.89 -0.43 28.53
CA ALA A 17 9.02 0.64 28.04
C ALA A 17 8.67 0.24 26.61
N ALA A 18 7.58 -0.52 26.46
CA ALA A 18 6.92 -0.71 25.19
C ALA A 18 6.64 0.69 24.65
N SER A 19 7.41 1.08 23.63
CA SER A 19 7.21 2.30 22.88
C SER A 19 5.74 2.31 22.44
N ALA A 20 4.91 3.11 23.10
CA ALA A 20 3.63 3.49 22.54
C ALA A 20 3.98 4.27 21.27
N ALA A 21 4.02 3.56 20.14
CA ALA A 21 4.21 4.13 18.83
C ALA A 21 2.94 4.92 18.51
N TRP A 22 2.83 6.14 19.03
CA TRP A 22 1.87 7.13 18.54
C TRP A 22 2.40 7.67 17.22
N ALA A 23 2.45 6.81 16.20
CA ALA A 23 2.56 7.25 14.83
C ALA A 23 1.15 7.65 14.36
N GLN A 24 0.66 8.82 14.80
CA GLN A 24 -0.56 9.38 14.25
C GLN A 24 -0.29 10.76 13.65
N ALA A 25 0.56 10.80 12.63
CA ALA A 25 0.65 11.94 11.73
C ALA A 25 -0.40 11.78 10.61
N GLY A 26 -1.68 11.87 10.99
CA GLY A 26 -2.82 11.76 10.08
C GLY A 26 -4.15 11.74 10.84
N ALA A 27 -5.20 12.36 10.29
CA ALA A 27 -6.54 12.26 10.86
C ALA A 27 -6.99 10.80 10.91
N ALA A 28 -7.80 10.43 11.90
CA ALA A 28 -8.40 9.10 11.94
C ALA A 28 -9.39 8.95 10.76
N CYS A 29 -9.40 7.81 10.08
CA CYS A 29 -10.45 7.56 9.10
C CYS A 29 -11.81 7.45 9.81
N ARG A 30 -12.71 8.38 9.47
CA ARG A 30 -14.12 8.37 9.86
C ARG A 30 -14.99 8.68 8.64
N ALA A 31 -15.78 7.70 8.21
CA ALA A 31 -16.75 7.93 7.15
C ALA A 31 -17.79 8.97 7.60
N GLY A 32 -18.08 9.95 6.73
CA GLY A 32 -18.95 11.08 7.06
C GLY A 32 -18.38 12.08 8.08
N GLY A 33 -17.09 11.96 8.42
CA GLY A 33 -16.38 12.88 9.30
C GLY A 33 -15.94 14.17 8.60
N THR A 34 -14.91 14.81 9.14
CA THR A 34 -14.31 16.02 8.53
C THR A 34 -13.68 15.71 7.18
N VAL A 35 -13.28 16.76 6.44
CA VAL A 35 -12.53 16.59 5.19
C VAL A 35 -11.23 15.81 5.41
N ASP A 36 -10.51 16.09 6.49
CA ASP A 36 -9.27 15.36 6.82
C ASP A 36 -9.54 13.89 7.16
N GLU A 37 -10.59 13.61 7.94
CA GLU A 37 -10.97 12.23 8.29
C GLU A 37 -11.42 11.43 7.06
N THR A 38 -12.17 12.04 6.14
CA THR A 38 -12.60 11.39 4.89
C THR A 38 -11.46 11.25 3.88
N ASN A 39 -10.53 12.21 3.81
CA ASN A 39 -9.27 12.08 3.08
C ASN A 39 -8.46 10.88 3.59
N ALA A 40 -8.33 10.73 4.92
CA ALA A 40 -7.63 9.62 5.53
C ALA A 40 -8.27 8.26 5.18
N CYS A 41 -9.60 8.20 5.09
CA CYS A 41 -10.29 6.98 4.65
C CYS A 41 -9.92 6.56 3.23
N ALA A 42 -9.91 7.49 2.28
CA ALA A 42 -9.56 7.17 0.90
C ALA A 42 -8.11 6.71 0.74
N VAL A 43 -7.18 7.31 1.50
CA VAL A 43 -5.78 6.85 1.55
C VAL A 43 -5.70 5.42 2.06
N ARG A 44 -6.33 5.12 3.21
CA ARG A 44 -6.36 3.76 3.79
C ARG A 44 -6.95 2.76 2.80
N ASP A 45 -8.08 3.07 2.20
CA ASP A 45 -8.80 2.15 1.32
C ASP A 45 -8.00 1.86 0.05
N TYR A 46 -7.34 2.86 -0.53
CA TYR A 46 -6.40 2.67 -1.62
C TYR A 46 -5.21 1.79 -1.21
N GLN A 47 -4.59 2.06 -0.06
CA GLN A 47 -3.43 1.31 0.41
C GLN A 47 -3.77 -0.17 0.63
N GLN A 48 -4.93 -0.46 1.23
CA GLN A 48 -5.40 -1.83 1.37
C GLN A 48 -5.57 -2.51 0.02
N ALA A 49 -6.27 -1.86 -0.93
CA ALA A 49 -6.49 -2.44 -2.24
C ALA A 49 -5.18 -2.62 -3.05
N ASP A 50 -4.22 -1.72 -2.91
CA ASP A 50 -2.92 -1.82 -3.60
C ASP A 50 -2.08 -2.96 -3.01
N ALA A 51 -2.13 -3.16 -1.69
CA ALA A 51 -1.51 -4.33 -1.04
C ALA A 51 -2.13 -5.64 -1.53
N ASP A 52 -3.46 -5.72 -1.59
CA ASP A 52 -4.18 -6.89 -2.10
C ASP A 52 -3.84 -7.17 -3.57
N LEU A 53 -3.68 -6.12 -4.38
CA LEU A 53 -3.28 -6.25 -5.79
C LEU A 53 -1.83 -6.76 -5.92
N GLN A 54 -0.92 -6.35 -5.04
CA GLN A 54 0.46 -6.82 -5.06
C GLN A 54 0.58 -8.31 -4.67
N VAL A 55 -0.23 -8.77 -3.73
CA VAL A 55 -0.35 -10.21 -3.41
C VAL A 55 -0.81 -10.97 -4.65
N LEU A 56 -1.90 -10.51 -5.28
CA LEU A 56 -2.45 -11.12 -6.49
C LEU A 56 -1.44 -11.15 -7.64
N TYR A 57 -0.73 -10.04 -7.87
CA TYR A 57 0.32 -9.99 -8.87
C TYR A 57 1.41 -11.04 -8.60
N GLY A 58 1.82 -11.21 -7.34
CA GLY A 58 2.75 -12.26 -6.94
C GLY A 58 2.21 -13.67 -7.21
N ASP A 59 0.93 -13.92 -6.98
CA ASP A 59 0.27 -15.20 -7.30
C ASP A 59 0.28 -15.49 -8.80
N VAL A 60 -0.10 -14.50 -9.63
CA VAL A 60 -0.10 -14.65 -11.09
C VAL A 60 1.32 -14.90 -11.60
N MET A 61 2.31 -14.15 -11.10
CA MET A 61 3.72 -14.35 -11.45
C MET A 61 4.22 -15.77 -11.15
N ARG A 62 3.73 -16.40 -10.08
CA ARG A 62 4.07 -17.79 -9.74
C ARG A 62 3.39 -18.79 -10.66
N ALA A 63 2.14 -18.54 -11.03
CA ALA A 63 1.34 -19.42 -11.88
C ALA A 63 1.80 -19.42 -13.35
N LEU A 64 2.31 -18.29 -13.86
CA LEU A 64 2.81 -18.18 -15.23
C LEU A 64 4.12 -18.92 -15.47
N SER A 65 4.34 -19.34 -16.72
CA SER A 65 5.60 -19.93 -17.17
C SER A 65 6.76 -18.92 -17.06
N ALA A 66 8.00 -19.43 -17.03
CA ALA A 66 9.18 -18.57 -16.94
C ALA A 66 9.29 -17.58 -18.13
N HIS A 67 8.80 -17.97 -19.30
CA HIS A 67 8.83 -17.18 -20.53
C HIS A 67 7.87 -15.98 -20.49
N GLU A 68 6.72 -16.09 -19.83
CA GLU A 68 5.68 -15.03 -19.80
C GLU A 68 5.92 -13.97 -18.72
N ARG A 69 6.65 -14.32 -17.66
CA ARG A 69 6.91 -13.44 -16.50
C ARG A 69 7.57 -12.08 -16.87
N PRO A 70 8.52 -11.98 -17.83
CA PRO A 70 9.06 -10.69 -18.26
C PRO A 70 7.99 -9.76 -18.83
N ASP A 71 7.09 -10.28 -19.65
CA ASP A 71 6.05 -9.47 -20.29
C ASP A 71 5.03 -8.99 -19.25
N LEU A 72 4.63 -9.84 -18.31
CA LEU A 72 3.78 -9.44 -17.20
C LEU A 72 4.45 -8.37 -16.31
N ARG A 73 5.76 -8.46 -16.05
CA ARG A 73 6.49 -7.40 -15.33
C ARG A 73 6.42 -6.06 -16.06
N GLN A 74 6.60 -6.08 -17.38
CA GLN A 74 6.53 -4.89 -18.22
C GLN A 74 5.13 -4.27 -18.22
N ASP A 75 4.10 -5.09 -18.46
CA ASP A 75 2.69 -4.68 -18.44
C ASP A 75 2.30 -4.09 -17.07
N GLN A 76 2.62 -4.78 -15.98
CA GLN A 76 2.33 -4.30 -14.62
C GLN A 76 3.06 -2.99 -14.31
N SER A 77 4.32 -2.86 -14.69
CA SER A 77 5.10 -1.63 -14.48
C SER A 77 4.55 -0.46 -15.30
N ALA A 78 4.14 -0.71 -16.55
CA ALA A 78 3.51 0.29 -17.41
C ALA A 78 2.16 0.74 -16.82
N TRP A 79 1.32 -0.21 -16.40
CA TRP A 79 0.05 0.08 -15.75
C TRP A 79 0.23 0.92 -14.47
N GLN A 80 1.20 0.58 -13.61
CA GLN A 80 1.49 1.33 -12.38
C GLN A 80 1.89 2.79 -12.66
N ARG A 81 2.69 3.06 -13.69
CA ARG A 81 3.03 4.43 -14.08
C ARG A 81 1.81 5.16 -14.64
N ASN A 82 1.06 4.50 -15.51
CA ASN A 82 -0.10 5.08 -16.18
C ASN A 82 -1.23 5.41 -15.20
N ARG A 83 -1.48 4.59 -14.17
CA ARG A 83 -2.56 4.86 -13.19
C ARG A 83 -2.34 6.18 -12.44
N VAL A 84 -1.10 6.44 -12.02
CA VAL A 84 -0.73 7.65 -11.28
C VAL A 84 -0.89 8.89 -12.17
N ALA A 85 -0.36 8.82 -13.39
CA ALA A 85 -0.47 9.92 -14.35
C ALA A 85 -1.93 10.23 -14.71
N GLN A 86 -2.74 9.21 -14.97
CA GLN A 86 -4.16 9.36 -15.30
C GLN A 86 -4.96 9.92 -14.13
N CYS A 87 -4.79 9.41 -12.91
CA CYS A 87 -5.53 9.92 -11.76
C CYS A 87 -5.15 11.35 -11.40
N LYS A 88 -3.87 11.70 -11.52
CA LYS A 88 -3.45 13.10 -11.35
C LYS A 88 -4.07 13.99 -12.42
N ALA A 89 -4.03 13.58 -13.69
CA ALA A 89 -4.65 14.32 -14.79
C ALA A 89 -6.15 14.50 -14.60
N ALA A 90 -6.88 13.44 -14.24
CA ALA A 90 -8.32 13.45 -14.00
C ALA A 90 -8.73 14.39 -12.86
N GLN A 91 -7.87 14.57 -11.85
CA GLN A 91 -8.15 15.40 -10.67
C GLN A 91 -7.43 16.76 -10.68
N ARG A 92 -6.86 17.19 -11.82
CA ARG A 92 -6.13 18.47 -11.94
C ARG A 92 -6.96 19.66 -11.48
N ALA A 93 -8.23 19.73 -11.89
CA ALA A 93 -9.10 20.86 -11.54
C ALA A 93 -9.38 20.97 -10.04
N ALA A 94 -9.15 19.89 -9.27
CA ALA A 94 -9.38 19.86 -7.84
C ALA A 94 -8.10 20.04 -7.02
N GLU A 95 -6.89 20.18 -7.61
CA GLU A 95 -5.60 20.19 -6.88
C GLU A 95 -5.50 21.22 -5.73
N GLY A 96 -6.20 22.36 -5.85
CA GLY A 96 -6.24 23.38 -4.80
C GLY A 96 -7.30 23.17 -3.72
N ARG A 97 -8.11 22.11 -3.79
CA ARG A 97 -9.25 21.90 -2.89
C ARG A 97 -8.88 21.02 -1.69
N PRO A 98 -9.44 21.25 -0.50
CA PRO A 98 -9.16 20.43 0.69
C PRO A 98 -9.44 18.93 0.52
N GLU A 99 -10.44 18.56 -0.28
CA GLU A 99 -10.80 17.16 -0.56
C GLU A 99 -9.97 16.49 -1.66
N TRP A 100 -9.00 17.19 -2.26
CA TRP A 100 -8.18 16.64 -3.34
C TRP A 100 -7.54 15.29 -3.00
N PRO A 101 -6.97 15.08 -1.77
CA PRO A 101 -6.43 13.77 -1.40
C PRO A 101 -7.46 12.66 -1.53
N ARG A 102 -8.70 12.86 -1.08
CA ARG A 102 -9.77 11.89 -1.24
C ARG A 102 -10.05 11.58 -2.70
N LEU A 103 -10.27 12.61 -3.52
CA LEU A 103 -10.61 12.43 -4.95
C LEU A 103 -9.51 11.70 -5.73
N TYR A 104 -8.25 12.04 -5.44
CA TYR A 104 -7.10 11.38 -6.06
C TYR A 104 -6.98 9.91 -5.64
N HIS A 105 -7.13 9.59 -4.35
CA HIS A 105 -7.03 8.21 -3.86
C HIS A 105 -8.24 7.35 -4.22
N GLU A 106 -9.44 7.93 -4.31
CA GLU A 106 -10.63 7.23 -4.85
C GLU A 106 -10.42 6.82 -6.31
N CYS A 107 -9.81 7.68 -7.14
CA CYS A 107 -9.42 7.32 -8.50
C CYS A 107 -8.42 6.15 -8.52
N LEU A 108 -7.37 6.23 -7.70
CA LEU A 108 -6.38 5.16 -7.61
C LEU A 108 -7.01 3.85 -7.16
N LEU A 109 -7.90 3.88 -6.16
CA LEU A 109 -8.65 2.73 -5.68
C LEU A 109 -9.48 2.08 -6.81
N ALA A 110 -10.19 2.88 -7.59
CA ALA A 110 -10.97 2.39 -8.73
C ALA A 110 -10.08 1.71 -9.78
N ALA A 111 -8.97 2.35 -10.15
CA ALA A 111 -8.01 1.79 -11.10
C ALA A 111 -7.39 0.47 -10.59
N THR A 112 -7.01 0.42 -9.32
CA THR A 112 -6.45 -0.76 -8.65
C THR A 112 -7.45 -1.91 -8.61
N ARG A 113 -8.71 -1.66 -8.28
CA ARG A 113 -9.78 -2.68 -8.32
C ARG A 113 -10.01 -3.20 -9.74
N GLY A 114 -10.01 -2.31 -10.74
CA GLY A 114 -10.17 -2.69 -12.15
C GLY A 114 -9.04 -3.59 -12.67
N ARG A 115 -7.80 -3.35 -12.23
CA ARG A 115 -6.61 -4.10 -12.66
C ARG A 115 -6.65 -5.59 -12.36
N ARG A 116 -7.42 -6.01 -11.34
CA ARG A 116 -7.60 -7.43 -11.00
C ARG A 116 -8.02 -8.26 -12.21
N SER A 117 -8.95 -7.76 -13.02
CA SER A 117 -9.41 -8.46 -14.24
C SER A 117 -8.27 -8.68 -15.24
N GLY A 118 -7.43 -7.67 -15.47
CA GLY A 118 -6.26 -7.77 -16.34
C GLY A 118 -5.24 -8.80 -15.85
N LEU A 119 -4.97 -8.86 -14.54
CA LEU A 119 -4.09 -9.89 -13.97
C LEU A 119 -4.68 -11.30 -14.10
N MET A 120 -6.00 -11.46 -13.97
CA MET A 120 -6.66 -12.75 -14.18
C MET A 120 -6.69 -13.18 -15.65
N TYR A 121 -6.75 -12.22 -16.58
CA TYR A 121 -6.70 -12.49 -18.01
C TYR A 121 -5.37 -13.14 -18.42
N TRP A 122 -4.25 -12.71 -17.82
CA TRP A 122 -2.92 -13.30 -18.03
C TRP A 122 -2.88 -14.80 -17.77
N LEU A 123 -3.62 -15.30 -16.77
CA LEU A 123 -3.66 -16.73 -16.43
C LEU A 123 -4.32 -17.60 -17.51
N GLN A 124 -5.16 -17.00 -18.36
CA GLN A 124 -5.95 -17.71 -19.36
C GLN A 124 -5.38 -17.55 -20.78
N HIS A 125 -4.77 -16.40 -21.06
CA HIS A 125 -4.40 -16.01 -22.42
C HIS A 125 -2.93 -15.59 -22.59
N GLY A 126 -2.16 -15.49 -21.50
CA GLY A 126 -0.83 -14.88 -21.54
C GLY A 126 -0.89 -13.37 -21.81
N ALA A 127 0.07 -12.85 -22.58
CA ALA A 127 0.15 -11.42 -22.85
C ALA A 127 -1.12 -10.91 -23.58
N PRO A 128 -1.78 -9.85 -23.09
CA PRO A 128 -2.89 -9.25 -23.80
C PRO A 128 -2.41 -8.69 -25.15
N PRO A 129 -3.24 -8.75 -26.21
CA PRO A 129 -2.89 -8.15 -27.49
C PRO A 129 -2.60 -6.65 -27.31
N PRO A 130 -1.65 -6.08 -28.06
CA PRO A 130 -1.38 -4.65 -28.02
C PRO A 130 -2.67 -3.89 -28.40
N GLY A 131 -3.13 -3.03 -27.49
CA GLY A 131 -4.24 -2.10 -27.71
C GLY A 131 -3.78 -0.79 -28.31
#